data_AF-A0A5R9EY64-F1
#
_entry.id   AF-A0A5R9EY64-F1
#
_cell.length_a   1.000
_cell.length_b   1.000
_cell.length_c   1.000
_cell.angle_alpha   90.00
_cell.angle_beta   90.00
_cell.angle_gamma   90.00
#
_symmetry.space_group_name_H-M   'P 1'
#
loop_
_entity.id
_entity.type
_entity.pdbx_description
1 polymer ?
#
loop_
_entity_poly.entity_id
_entity_poly.type
_entity_poly.pdbx_seq_one_letter_code
_entity_poly.pdbx_strand_id
1 'polypeptide(L)' 'MGKYLIDDKKMMIHRTAHIEGQCGLTNLSLLKRIEINEDREITALVSEEKYARCPFCFERLN' A
#
# COMPACT_ATOMS: atom_id res chain seq x y z
N MET A 1 9.25 1.38 -10.94
CA MET A 1 8.35 0.72 -9.97
C MET A 1 7.83 1.78 -9.04
N GLY A 2 6.51 1.90 -8.88
CA GLY A 2 5.85 2.74 -7.88
C GLY A 2 6.47 2.63 -6.49
N LYS A 3 6.47 3.68 -5.66
CA LYS A 3 6.83 3.58 -4.22
C LYS A 3 5.75 2.88 -3.39
N TYR A 4 4.50 2.97 -3.84
CA TYR A 4 3.34 2.41 -3.17
C TYR A 4 2.45 1.67 -4.15
N LEU A 5 1.75 0.67 -3.63
CA LEU A 5 0.66 -0.03 -4.32
C LEU A 5 -0.60 0.08 -3.47
N ILE A 6 -1.72 0.43 -4.10
CA ILE A 6 -3.03 0.43 -3.46
C ILE A 6 -3.74 -0.90 -3.75
N ASP A 7 -4.26 -1.53 -2.70
CA ASP A 7 -5.23 -2.62 -2.76
C ASP A 7 -6.63 -2.08 -2.43
N ASP A 8 -7.41 -1.80 -3.46
CA ASP A 8 -8.80 -1.32 -3.33
C ASP A 8 -9.75 -2.37 -2.74
N LYS A 9 -9.43 -3.68 -2.80
CA LYS A 9 -10.31 -4.69 -2.21
C LYS A 9 -10.25 -4.66 -0.68
N LYS A 10 -9.08 -4.36 -0.14
CA LYS A 10 -8.86 -4.28 1.31
C LYS A 10 -8.77 -2.85 1.82
N MET A 11 -8.95 -1.86 0.94
CA MET A 11 -8.76 -0.44 1.23
C MET A 11 -7.41 -0.19 1.92
N MET A 12 -6.33 -0.74 1.36
CA MET A 12 -5.03 -0.78 2.03
C MET A 12 -3.88 -0.37 1.11
N ILE A 13 -2.92 0.36 1.67
CA ILE A 13 -1.74 0.88 0.98
C ILE A 13 -0.52 0.06 1.40
N HIS A 14 0.25 -0.37 0.40
CA HIS A 14 1.46 -1.16 0.57
C HIS A 14 2.68 -0.37 0.08
N ARG A 15 3.80 -0.46 0.79
CA ARG A 15 5.07 0.13 0.37
C ARG A 15 5.85 -0.89 -0.45
N THR A 16 6.18 -0.57 -1.69
CA THR A 16 6.74 -1.56 -2.64
C THR A 16 8.07 -2.14 -2.18
N ALA A 17 8.90 -1.31 -1.55
CA ALA A 17 10.18 -1.71 -0.98
C ALA A 17 10.06 -2.76 0.15
N HIS A 18 8.87 -2.95 0.73
CA HIS A 18 8.63 -3.85 1.87
C HIS A 18 7.42 -4.76 1.62
N ILE A 19 7.13 -5.09 0.37
CA ILE A 19 6.13 -6.11 0.07
C ILE A 19 6.73 -7.46 0.44
N GLU A 20 6.18 -8.06 1.50
CA GLU A 20 6.54 -9.40 1.97
C GLU A 20 5.35 -10.35 1.82
N GLY A 21 5.59 -11.67 1.87
CA GLY A 21 4.51 -12.66 1.79
C GLY A 21 3.41 -12.47 2.84
N GLN A 22 3.74 -11.89 3.99
CA GLN A 22 2.82 -11.66 5.10
C GLN A 22 1.77 -10.58 4.82
N CYS A 23 2.02 -9.62 3.93
CA CYS A 23 1.03 -8.60 3.58
C CYS A 23 -0.05 -9.11 2.61
N GLY A 24 0.11 -10.33 2.07
CA GLY A 24 -0.84 -10.98 1.18
C GLY A 24 -0.96 -10.33 -0.20
N LEU A 25 -0.17 -9.29 -0.50
CA LEU A 25 -0.21 -8.57 -1.77
C LEU A 25 0.29 -9.41 -2.94
N THR A 26 1.18 -10.37 -2.70
CA THR A 26 1.66 -11.32 -3.71
C THR A 26 0.55 -12.16 -4.34
N ASN A 27 -0.55 -12.40 -3.60
CA ASN A 27 -1.72 -13.16 -4.08
C ASN A 27 -2.82 -12.28 -4.70
N LEU A 28 -2.68 -10.95 -4.66
CA LEU A 28 -3.63 -10.03 -5.30
C LEU A 28 -3.31 -9.89 -6.78
N SER A 29 -4.30 -10.14 -7.64
CA SER A 29 -4.18 -9.94 -9.08
C SER A 29 -3.66 -8.53 -9.41
N LEU A 30 -2.67 -8.45 -10.32
CA LEU A 30 -2.06 -7.19 -10.79
C LEU A 30 -3.08 -6.19 -11.36
N LEU A 31 -4.27 -6.66 -11.73
CA LEU A 31 -5.31 -5.88 -12.40
C LEU A 31 -5.96 -4.77 -11.56
N LYS A 32 -5.66 -4.65 -10.26
CA LYS A 32 -6.25 -3.64 -9.36
C LYS A 32 -5.23 -2.85 -8.54
N ARG A 33 -3.98 -2.75 -9.01
CA ARG A 33 -2.94 -2.03 -8.27
C ARG A 33 -2.73 -0.66 -8.90
N ILE A 34 -2.95 0.40 -8.12
CA ILE A 34 -2.56 1.76 -8.50
C ILE A 34 -1.15 1.99 -7.96
N GLU A 35 -0.22 2.31 -8.85
CA GLU A 35 1.15 2.70 -8.49
C GLU A 35 1.20 4.19 -8.17
N ILE A 36 1.66 4.52 -6.96
CA ILE A 36 1.86 5.91 -6.51
C ILE A 36 3.32 6.11 -6.12
N ASN A 37 3.89 7.24 -6.52
CA ASN A 37 5.29 7.59 -6.27
C ASN A 37 5.48 8.69 -5.22
N GLU A 38 4.40 9.37 -4.82
CA GLU A 38 4.46 10.55 -3.98
C GLU A 38 3.82 10.30 -2.60
N ASP A 39 4.56 10.63 -1.54
CA ASP A 39 4.11 10.41 -0.15
C ASP A 39 2.91 11.28 0.23
N ARG A 40 2.76 12.45 -0.42
CA ARG A 40 1.63 13.36 -0.21
C ARG A 40 0.29 12.74 -0.62
N GLU A 41 0.26 11.99 -1.71
CA GLU A 41 -0.96 11.33 -2.21
C GLU A 41 -1.41 10.23 -1.25
N ILE A 42 -0.46 9.43 -0.73
CA ILE A 42 -0.73 8.42 0.29
C ILE A 42 -1.23 9.05 1.59
N THR A 43 -0.61 10.16 2.00
CA THR A 43 -1.03 10.86 3.22
C THR A 43 -2.44 11.40 3.07
N ALA A 44 -2.81 11.96 1.92
CA ALA A 44 -4.18 12.38 1.64
C ALA A 44 -5.16 11.20 1.74
N LEU A 45 -4.88 10.09 1.05
CA LEU A 45 -5.72 8.88 1.06
C LEU A 45 -5.93 8.26 2.45
N VAL A 46 -4.91 8.31 3.30
CA VAL A 46 -5.00 7.86 4.70
C VAL A 46 -5.76 8.87 5.57
N SER A 47 -5.50 10.16 5.38
CA SER A 47 -6.14 11.23 6.15
C SER A 47 -7.64 11.38 5.86
N GLU A 48 -8.05 11.04 4.63
CA GLU A 48 -9.46 10.98 4.24
C GLU A 48 -10.17 9.71 4.75
N GLU A 49 -9.50 8.89 5.57
CA GLU A 49 -9.93 7.57 6.08
C GLU A 49 -10.37 6.58 4.99
N LYS A 50 -10.04 6.87 3.73
CA LYS A 50 -10.38 6.00 2.60
C LYS A 50 -9.51 4.75 2.62
N TYR A 51 -8.26 4.84 3.06
CA TYR A 51 -7.32 3.73 3.03
C TYR A 51 -6.46 3.63 4.29
N ALA A 52 -6.16 2.41 4.71
CA ALA A 52 -5.23 2.12 5.80
C ALA A 52 -3.81 1.82 5.27
N ARG A 53 -2.77 2.10 6.07
CA ARG A 53 -1.41 1.62 5.76
C ARG A 53 -1.28 0.17 6.18
N CYS A 54 -0.68 -0.66 5.31
CA CYS A 54 -0.43 -2.05 5.63
C CYS A 54 0.55 -2.17 6.81
N PRO A 55 0.20 -2.81 7.93
CA PRO A 55 1.08 -2.88 9.10
C PRO A 55 2.41 -3.55 8.74
N PHE A 56 2.38 -4.67 8.01
CA PHE A 56 3.60 -5.39 7.62
C PHE A 56 4.54 -4.60 6.71
N CYS A 57 4.00 -3.78 5.80
CA CYS A 57 4.82 -2.98 4.89
C CYS A 57 5.35 -1.69 5.52
N PHE A 58 4.81 -1.28 6.67
CA PHE A 58 5.13 -0.01 7.34
C PHE A 58 5.67 -0.17 8.77
N GLU A 59 5.64 -1.37 9.37
CA GLU A 59 6.14 -1.66 10.73
C GLU A 59 7.66 -1.54 10.85
N ARG A 60 8.42 -1.78 9.77
CA ARG A 60 9.90 -1.69 9.79
C ARG A 60 10.46 -0.26 9.81
N LEU A 61 9.64 0.75 10.10
CA LEU A 61 10.06 2.15 10.22
C LEU A 61 10.20 2.62 11.69
N ASN A 62 10.00 1.72 12.66
CA ASN A 62 10.33 1.95 14.08
C ASN A 62 11.68 1.34 14.44
#